data_AF-A0A7C4F370-F1
#
_entry.id   AF-A0A7C4F370-F1
#
_cell.length_a   1.000
_cell.length_b   1.000
_cell.length_c   1.000
_cell.angle_alpha   90.00
_cell.angle_beta   90.00
_cell.angle_gamma   90.00
#
_symmetry.space_group_name_H-M   'P 1'
#
loop_
_entity.id
_entity.type
_entity.pdbx_description
1 polymer ?
#
loop_
_entity_poly.entity_id
_entity_poly.type
_entity_poly.pdbx_seq_one_letter_code
_entity_poly.pdbx_strand_id
1 'polypeptide(L)'
;MTEMIYASAVLLASIQPLWRRQSVSQVNVSGISMDENSASVLLSLLDRAVLKCVGDAEYVDVAFSGGLDSSLIAVLAKKHAKVKGYSIGMKESHDAQWCAHAASLIGIDHIFIPLTREEVISCANEFLDYFKVDSFLMLSYELPVYILLKKCGGKVILSGQGADELFAGYKRYLNVGVERLNDILKKDYEKAKNERLMEIEIAAGMGKVICYPFMEKEVEDFAFSLPAHKKINNGERKVMLRVCARIAGVPEEICNKEKKAIQYSTGIYKVLVQNWKTRGFYS
;
A
#
# COMPACT_ATOMS: atom_id res chain seq x y z
N MET A 1 0.60 -13.81 -33.81
CA MET A 1 0.29 -13.12 -32.54
C MET A 1 0.05 -14.12 -31.39
N THR A 2 0.75 -15.26 -31.40
CA THR A 2 0.59 -16.34 -30.40
C THR A 2 1.92 -16.75 -29.78
N GLU A 3 3.04 -16.21 -30.28
CA GLU A 3 4.40 -16.52 -29.78
C GLU A 3 4.92 -15.51 -28.75
N MET A 4 4.27 -14.35 -28.58
CA MET A 4 4.69 -13.32 -27.62
C MET A 4 4.21 -13.58 -26.18
N ILE A 5 3.26 -14.50 -25.98
CA ILE A 5 2.72 -14.85 -24.65
C ILE A 5 3.56 -15.95 -23.97
N TYR A 6 4.33 -16.74 -24.73
CA TYR A 6 5.19 -17.78 -24.16
C TYR A 6 6.56 -17.26 -23.68
N ALA A 7 6.98 -16.07 -24.11
CA ALA A 7 8.27 -15.50 -23.73
C ALA A 7 8.29 -14.89 -22.31
N SER A 8 7.14 -14.56 -21.70
CA SER A 8 7.10 -14.00 -20.33
C SER A 8 7.13 -15.05 -19.23
N ALA A 9 6.71 -16.29 -19.50
CA ALA A 9 6.73 -17.39 -18.54
C ALA A 9 8.15 -17.91 -18.26
N VAL A 10 9.08 -17.77 -19.21
CA VAL A 10 10.48 -18.22 -19.04
C VAL A 10 11.33 -17.18 -18.30
N LEU A 11 10.98 -15.88 -18.36
CA LEU A 11 11.72 -14.84 -17.64
C LEU A 11 11.44 -14.86 -16.12
N LEU A 12 10.23 -15.26 -15.72
CA LEU A 12 9.81 -15.38 -14.30
C LEU A 12 10.49 -16.54 -13.55
N ALA A 13 11.13 -17.48 -14.24
CA ALA A 13 11.83 -18.63 -13.63
C ALA A 13 13.32 -18.38 -13.34
N SER A 14 13.86 -17.19 -13.66
CA SER A 14 15.31 -16.91 -13.57
C SER A 14 15.72 -15.95 -12.45
N ILE A 15 14.78 -15.49 -11.61
CA ILE A 15 15.09 -14.70 -10.41
C ILE A 15 14.97 -15.61 -9.18
N GLN A 16 16.02 -16.38 -8.90
CA GLN A 16 16.18 -17.05 -7.61
C GLN A 16 16.65 -16.01 -6.57
N PRO A 17 16.03 -15.90 -5.39
CA PRO A 17 16.51 -15.00 -4.36
C PRO A 17 17.82 -15.53 -3.75
N LEU A 18 18.94 -14.89 -4.09
CA LEU A 18 20.26 -15.09 -3.51
C LEU A 18 20.37 -14.42 -2.13
N TRP A 19 19.60 -14.86 -1.13
CA TRP A 19 19.74 -14.36 0.24
C TRP A 19 19.87 -15.52 1.23
N ARG A 20 21.09 -16.04 1.35
CA ARG A 20 21.51 -16.91 2.46
C ARG A 20 21.95 -16.02 3.64
N ARG A 21 21.26 -16.19 4.78
CA ARG A 21 21.66 -15.83 6.17
C ARG A 21 22.65 -14.66 6.32
N GLN A 22 22.14 -13.51 6.73
CA GLN A 22 22.83 -12.69 7.72
C GLN A 22 21.99 -12.67 9.00
N SER A 23 22.64 -13.03 10.10
CA SER A 23 22.07 -13.08 11.45
C SER A 23 21.71 -11.68 11.92
N VAL A 24 20.43 -11.45 12.21
CA VAL A 24 19.97 -10.24 12.89
C VAL A 24 20.44 -10.31 14.34
N SER A 25 21.22 -9.31 14.77
CA SER A 25 21.63 -9.13 16.16
C SER A 25 20.40 -8.97 17.06
N GLN A 26 20.32 -9.75 18.13
CA GLN A 26 19.29 -9.64 19.16
C GLN A 26 19.31 -8.24 19.77
N VAL A 27 18.27 -7.46 19.51
CA VAL A 27 18.03 -6.19 20.21
C VAL A 27 17.62 -6.53 21.65
N ASN A 28 18.40 -6.05 22.61
CA ASN A 28 18.18 -6.29 24.03
C ASN A 28 17.08 -5.35 24.54
N VAL A 29 15.88 -5.88 24.82
CA VAL A 29 14.70 -5.10 25.22
C VAL A 29 14.44 -5.28 26.71
N SER A 30 14.92 -4.37 27.55
CA SER A 30 14.52 -4.29 28.96
C SER A 30 14.19 -2.84 29.32
N GLY A 31 12.97 -2.59 29.83
CA GLY A 31 12.52 -1.28 30.31
C GLY A 31 11.37 -0.60 29.54
N ILE A 32 10.75 -1.28 28.58
CA ILE A 32 9.78 -0.71 27.65
C ILE A 32 8.36 -1.24 27.96
N SER A 33 7.32 -0.40 27.87
CA SER A 33 5.92 -0.81 28.10
C SER A 33 5.54 -2.00 27.20
N MET A 34 4.62 -2.87 27.63
CA MET A 34 4.26 -4.09 26.88
C MET A 34 3.79 -3.82 25.44
N ASP A 35 3.26 -2.61 25.19
CA ASP A 35 2.77 -2.13 23.90
C ASP A 35 3.90 -1.66 22.99
N GLU A 36 4.90 -0.99 23.57
CA GLU A 36 6.10 -0.57 22.84
C GLU A 36 6.96 -1.77 22.45
N ASN A 37 7.07 -2.83 23.27
CA ASN A 37 7.79 -4.04 22.86
C ASN A 37 7.13 -4.71 21.64
N SER A 38 5.80 -4.84 21.67
CA SER A 38 5.04 -5.36 20.52
C SER A 38 5.21 -4.49 19.28
N ALA A 39 5.25 -3.17 19.45
CA ALA A 39 5.49 -2.22 18.37
C ALA A 39 6.91 -2.34 17.81
N SER A 40 7.94 -2.48 18.66
CA SER A 40 9.33 -2.68 18.23
C SER A 40 9.49 -3.98 17.43
N VAL A 41 8.82 -5.06 17.85
CA VAL A 41 8.80 -6.32 17.09
C VAL A 41 8.17 -6.09 15.72
N LEU A 42 6.94 -5.56 15.66
CA LEU A 42 6.26 -5.28 14.38
C LEU A 42 7.10 -4.37 13.48
N LEU A 43 7.71 -3.32 14.02
CA LEU A 43 8.55 -2.40 13.27
C LEU A 43 9.77 -3.12 12.68
N SER A 44 10.39 -4.03 13.43
CA SER A 44 11.49 -4.85 12.95
C SER A 44 11.06 -5.83 11.86
N LEU A 45 9.86 -6.41 11.95
CA LEU A 45 9.28 -7.26 10.91
C LEU A 45 9.00 -6.46 9.63
N LEU A 46 8.41 -5.28 9.75
CA LEU A 46 8.15 -4.38 8.63
C LEU A 46 9.45 -3.89 7.99
N ASP A 47 10.47 -3.57 8.78
CA ASP A 47 11.78 -3.15 8.28
C ASP A 47 12.44 -4.26 7.45
N ARG A 48 12.41 -5.51 7.94
CA ARG A 48 12.86 -6.68 7.19
C ARG A 48 12.06 -6.91 5.91
N ALA A 49 10.74 -6.76 5.99
CA ALA A 49 9.85 -6.87 4.82
C ALA A 49 10.19 -5.82 3.77
N VAL A 50 10.39 -4.56 4.18
CA VAL A 50 10.80 -3.47 3.29
C VAL A 50 12.18 -3.73 2.68
N LEU A 51 13.17 -4.13 3.48
CA LEU A 51 14.51 -4.49 2.98
C LEU A 51 14.44 -5.61 1.93
N LYS A 52 13.64 -6.65 2.17
CA LYS A 52 13.42 -7.73 1.20
C LYS A 52 12.84 -7.22 -0.12
N CYS A 53 11.93 -6.25 -0.07
CA CYS A 53 11.33 -5.64 -1.26
C CYS A 53 12.31 -4.74 -2.02
N VAL A 54 13.13 -3.98 -1.28
CA VAL A 54 14.18 -3.12 -1.84
C VAL A 54 15.24 -3.96 -2.55
N GLY A 55 15.68 -5.06 -1.94
CA GLY A 55 16.75 -5.91 -2.47
C GLY A 55 18.03 -5.10 -2.69
N ASP A 56 18.61 -5.20 -3.88
CA ASP A 56 19.82 -4.46 -4.28
C ASP A 56 19.53 -3.09 -4.94
N ALA A 57 18.27 -2.64 -4.94
CA ALA A 57 17.91 -1.41 -5.62
C ALA A 57 18.46 -0.18 -4.88
N GLU A 58 19.26 0.65 -5.55
CA GLU A 58 19.71 1.94 -5.00
C GLU A 58 18.54 2.94 -4.87
N TYR A 59 17.52 2.81 -5.72
CA TYR A 59 16.35 3.68 -5.78
C TYR A 59 15.06 2.85 -5.77
N VAL A 60 14.10 3.27 -4.95
CA VAL A 60 12.75 2.72 -4.92
C VAL A 60 11.70 3.82 -4.93
N ASP A 61 10.58 3.52 -5.59
CA ASP A 61 9.41 4.37 -5.57
C ASP A 61 8.44 3.89 -4.48
N VAL A 62 7.70 4.81 -3.87
CA VAL A 62 6.61 4.49 -2.94
C VAL A 62 5.31 5.00 -3.54
N ALA A 63 4.29 4.14 -3.64
CA ALA A 63 2.92 4.57 -3.90
C ALA A 63 2.42 5.37 -2.68
N PHE A 64 2.57 6.69 -2.76
CA PHE A 64 2.56 7.58 -1.60
C PHE A 64 1.23 8.31 -1.50
N SER A 65 0.50 8.08 -0.41
CA SER A 65 -0.77 8.76 -0.13
C SER A 65 -0.66 9.84 0.96
N GLY A 66 0.55 10.01 1.53
CA GLY A 66 0.78 10.82 2.71
C GLY A 66 0.02 10.35 3.96
N GLY A 67 -0.57 9.16 3.93
CA GLY A 67 -1.23 8.55 5.08
C GLY A 67 -0.26 7.79 5.97
N LEU A 68 -0.74 7.32 7.12
CA LEU A 68 0.03 6.53 8.08
C LEU A 68 0.84 5.40 7.42
N ASP A 69 0.18 4.60 6.57
CA ASP A 69 0.75 3.35 6.05
C ASP A 69 1.88 3.61 5.06
N SER A 70 1.61 4.43 4.03
CA SER A 70 2.60 4.76 3.00
C SER A 70 3.75 5.60 3.56
N SER A 71 3.50 6.43 4.57
CA SER A 71 4.56 7.20 5.25
C SER A 71 5.45 6.32 6.10
N LEU A 72 4.90 5.33 6.81
CA LEU A 72 5.70 4.35 7.54
C LEU A 72 6.58 3.54 6.60
N ILE A 73 6.03 3.04 5.49
CA ILE A 73 6.81 2.32 4.48
C ILE A 73 7.92 3.20 3.89
N ALA A 74 7.62 4.47 3.56
CA ALA A 74 8.63 5.39 3.05
C ALA A 74 9.76 5.64 4.07
N VAL A 75 9.43 5.88 5.33
CA VAL A 75 10.42 6.10 6.39
C VAL A 75 11.31 4.87 6.61
N LEU A 76 10.74 3.66 6.57
CA LEU A 76 11.51 2.42 6.66
C LEU A 76 12.40 2.22 5.43
N ALA A 77 11.89 2.49 4.23
CA ALA A 77 12.63 2.32 2.98
C ALA A 77 13.85 3.24 2.88
N LYS A 78 13.80 4.45 3.47
CA LYS A 78 14.94 5.39 3.52
C LYS A 78 16.20 4.82 4.15
N LYS A 79 16.08 3.80 5.00
CA LYS A 79 17.25 3.15 5.62
C LYS A 79 18.01 2.27 4.63
N HIS A 80 17.37 1.86 3.55
CA HIS A 80 17.85 0.82 2.64
C HIS A 80 18.08 1.33 1.22
N ALA A 81 17.37 2.38 0.78
CA ALA A 81 17.50 2.96 -0.54
C ALA A 81 17.12 4.45 -0.58
N LYS A 82 17.43 5.12 -1.69
CA LYS A 82 16.88 6.44 -2.00
C LYS A 82 15.40 6.29 -2.36
N VAL A 83 14.55 7.07 -1.69
CA VAL A 83 13.10 6.94 -1.79
C VAL A 83 12.51 8.14 -2.52
N LYS A 84 11.62 7.86 -3.48
CA LYS A 84 10.75 8.86 -4.11
C LYS A 84 9.28 8.47 -3.97
N GLY A 85 8.47 9.35 -3.41
CA GLY A 85 7.03 9.18 -3.33
C GLY A 85 6.35 9.57 -4.63
N TYR A 86 5.39 8.77 -5.08
CA TYR A 86 4.51 9.09 -6.20
C TYR A 86 3.06 9.10 -5.76
N SER A 87 2.34 10.16 -6.12
CA SER A 87 0.89 10.20 -5.98
C SER A 87 0.25 10.66 -7.29
N ILE A 88 -0.99 10.26 -7.50
CA ILE A 88 -1.78 10.60 -8.69
C ILE A 88 -3.10 11.21 -8.26
N GLY A 89 -3.72 12.01 -9.13
CA GLY A 89 -5.07 12.49 -8.89
C GLY A 89 -5.45 13.64 -9.80
N MET A 90 -6.70 14.09 -9.69
CA MET A 90 -7.13 15.30 -10.37
C MET A 90 -6.34 16.51 -9.82
N LYS A 91 -6.06 17.51 -10.65
CA LYS A 91 -5.23 18.69 -10.28
C LYS A 91 -5.68 19.40 -8.99
N GLU A 92 -7.00 19.44 -8.77
CA GLU A 92 -7.62 20.07 -7.58
C GLU A 92 -7.96 19.06 -6.47
N SER A 93 -7.41 17.84 -6.54
CA SER A 93 -7.65 16.84 -5.50
C SER A 93 -6.92 17.22 -4.21
N HIS A 94 -7.56 16.89 -3.09
CA HIS A 94 -6.99 17.05 -1.75
C HIS A 94 -5.63 16.33 -1.61
N ASP A 95 -5.42 15.24 -2.36
CA ASP A 95 -4.20 14.45 -2.30
C ASP A 95 -2.98 15.21 -2.84
N ALA A 96 -3.15 16.12 -3.80
CA ALA A 96 -2.04 16.87 -4.37
C ALA A 96 -1.28 17.68 -3.31
N GLN A 97 -2.02 18.51 -2.56
CA GLN A 97 -1.43 19.37 -1.52
C GLN A 97 -0.96 18.55 -0.31
N TRP A 98 -1.78 17.59 0.13
CA TRP A 98 -1.46 16.79 1.31
C TRP A 98 -0.24 15.89 1.11
N CYS A 99 -0.12 15.21 -0.03
CA CYS A 99 1.02 14.32 -0.27
C CYS A 99 2.33 15.10 -0.33
N ALA A 100 2.36 16.27 -0.97
CA ALA A 100 3.54 17.12 -1.00
C ALA A 100 3.96 17.57 0.42
N HIS A 101 2.99 17.99 1.25
CA HIS A 101 3.23 18.35 2.65
C HIS A 101 3.77 17.16 3.46
N ALA A 102 3.10 16.01 3.38
CA ALA A 102 3.50 14.80 4.11
C ALA A 102 4.89 14.29 3.68
N ALA A 103 5.24 14.38 2.40
CA ALA A 103 6.56 14.03 1.90
C ALA A 103 7.66 14.97 2.45
N SER A 104 7.38 16.28 2.50
CA SER A 104 8.27 17.25 3.12
C SER A 104 8.50 16.95 4.60
N LEU A 105 7.43 16.58 5.33
CA LEU A 105 7.49 16.25 6.76
C LEU A 105 8.40 15.03 7.06
N ILE A 106 8.42 14.03 6.18
CA ILE A 106 9.26 12.82 6.35
C ILE A 106 10.60 12.90 5.59
N GLY A 107 10.83 14.00 4.88
CA GLY A 107 12.05 14.26 4.11
C GLY A 107 12.29 13.25 3.00
N ILE A 108 11.36 13.11 2.05
CA ILE A 108 11.52 12.38 0.79
C ILE A 108 11.20 13.26 -0.41
N ASP A 109 11.76 12.94 -1.57
CA ASP A 109 11.30 13.51 -2.83
C ASP A 109 9.88 13.03 -3.12
N HIS A 110 9.05 13.90 -3.70
CA HIS A 110 7.68 13.56 -4.08
C HIS A 110 7.31 14.12 -5.45
N ILE A 111 6.62 13.30 -6.24
CA ILE A 111 6.04 13.67 -7.52
C ILE A 111 4.53 13.45 -7.47
N PHE A 112 3.78 14.55 -7.59
CA PHE A 112 2.35 14.50 -7.91
C PHE A 112 2.17 14.44 -9.42
N ILE A 113 1.42 13.44 -9.87
CA ILE A 113 1.05 13.25 -11.26
C ILE A 113 -0.40 13.72 -11.45
N PRO A 114 -0.63 14.93 -11.98
CA PRO A 114 -1.97 15.39 -12.28
C PRO A 114 -2.58 14.57 -13.42
N LEU A 115 -3.86 14.25 -13.29
CA LEU A 115 -4.63 13.53 -14.31
C LEU A 115 -5.74 14.40 -14.87
N THR A 116 -5.97 14.30 -16.18
CA THR A 116 -7.17 14.84 -16.82
C THR A 116 -8.31 13.81 -16.80
N ARG A 117 -9.53 14.28 -17.06
CA ARG A 117 -10.71 13.41 -17.19
C ARG A 117 -10.52 12.42 -18.34
N GLU A 118 -9.98 12.90 -19.45
CA GLU A 118 -9.74 12.15 -20.68
C GLU A 118 -8.71 11.06 -20.44
N GLU A 119 -7.62 11.36 -19.73
CA GLU A 119 -6.62 10.36 -19.33
C GLU A 119 -7.23 9.26 -18.46
N VAL A 120 -8.04 9.63 -17.46
CA VAL A 120 -8.70 8.64 -16.59
C VAL A 120 -9.63 7.73 -17.40
N ILE A 121 -10.45 8.29 -18.30
CA ILE A 121 -11.37 7.52 -19.14
C ILE A 121 -10.59 6.63 -20.11
N SER A 122 -9.53 7.16 -20.73
CA SER A 122 -8.68 6.40 -21.65
C SER A 122 -8.02 5.22 -20.95
N CYS A 123 -7.41 5.46 -19.78
CA CYS A 123 -6.80 4.40 -18.98
C CYS A 123 -7.83 3.38 -18.49
N ALA A 124 -9.07 3.82 -18.18
CA ALA A 124 -10.14 2.90 -17.79
C ALA A 124 -10.53 1.97 -18.94
N ASN A 125 -10.69 2.49 -20.17
CA ASN A 125 -10.99 1.65 -21.33
C ASN A 125 -9.83 0.68 -21.60
N GLU A 126 -8.59 1.19 -21.62
CA GLU A 126 -7.40 0.35 -21.81
C GLU A 126 -7.31 -0.74 -20.75
N PHE A 127 -7.55 -0.42 -19.47
CA PHE A 127 -7.55 -1.42 -18.40
C PHE A 127 -8.58 -2.52 -18.66
N LEU A 128 -9.78 -2.16 -19.09
CA LEU A 128 -10.87 -3.11 -19.35
C LEU A 128 -10.65 -3.96 -20.61
N ASP A 129 -9.80 -3.52 -21.54
CA ASP A 129 -9.41 -4.32 -22.71
C ASP A 129 -8.52 -5.52 -22.34
N TYR A 130 -7.74 -5.40 -21.24
CA TYR A 130 -6.78 -6.42 -20.82
C TYR A 130 -7.18 -7.17 -19.54
N PHE A 131 -7.88 -6.51 -18.63
CA PHE A 131 -8.18 -7.04 -17.29
C PHE A 131 -9.68 -7.18 -17.07
N LYS A 132 -10.07 -8.35 -16.56
CA LYS A 132 -11.44 -8.59 -16.12
C LYS A 132 -11.64 -8.00 -14.72
N VAL A 133 -12.66 -7.17 -14.57
CA VAL A 133 -13.10 -6.66 -13.26
C VAL A 133 -14.50 -7.15 -12.96
N ASP A 134 -14.70 -7.66 -11.76
CA ASP A 134 -16.00 -8.21 -11.35
C ASP A 134 -16.98 -7.13 -10.88
N SER A 135 -16.51 -5.89 -10.67
CA SER A 135 -17.36 -4.80 -10.23
C SER A 135 -16.79 -3.41 -10.53
N PHE A 136 -17.68 -2.41 -10.58
CA PHE A 136 -17.29 -1.00 -10.57
C PHE A 136 -16.34 -0.68 -9.41
N LEU A 137 -16.64 -1.23 -8.22
CA LEU A 137 -15.87 -0.97 -7.02
C LEU A 137 -14.42 -1.41 -7.20
N MET A 138 -14.21 -2.59 -7.80
CA MET A 138 -12.89 -3.11 -8.14
C MET A 138 -12.12 -2.16 -9.06
N LEU A 139 -12.72 -1.76 -10.19
CA LEU A 139 -12.08 -0.81 -11.09
C LEU A 139 -11.70 0.49 -10.37
N SER A 140 -12.54 0.96 -9.44
CA SER A 140 -12.32 2.24 -8.78
C SER A 140 -11.07 2.30 -7.89
N TYR A 141 -10.58 1.15 -7.39
CA TYR A 141 -9.33 1.09 -6.62
C TYR A 141 -8.15 0.51 -7.42
N GLU A 142 -8.39 -0.33 -8.44
CA GLU A 142 -7.32 -0.86 -9.31
C GLU A 142 -6.82 0.18 -10.33
N LEU A 143 -7.73 0.98 -10.91
CA LEU A 143 -7.37 1.96 -11.94
C LEU A 143 -6.34 3.00 -11.44
N PRO A 144 -6.48 3.57 -10.21
CA PRO A 144 -5.44 4.42 -9.66
C PRO A 144 -4.06 3.74 -9.58
N VAL A 145 -3.98 2.48 -9.15
CA VAL A 145 -2.72 1.75 -9.04
C VAL A 145 -2.12 1.51 -10.43
N TYR A 146 -2.94 1.10 -11.39
CA TYR A 146 -2.55 0.93 -12.78
C TYR A 146 -1.94 2.21 -13.38
N ILE A 147 -2.61 3.35 -13.22
CA ILE A 147 -2.11 4.63 -13.73
C ILE A 147 -0.80 5.03 -13.05
N LEU A 148 -0.68 4.81 -11.74
CA LEU A 148 0.55 5.07 -10.99
C LEU A 148 1.70 4.19 -11.49
N LEU A 149 1.47 2.89 -11.71
CA LEU A 149 2.47 1.98 -12.25
C LEU A 149 2.93 2.41 -13.64
N LYS A 150 2.04 2.87 -14.52
CA LYS A 150 2.40 3.40 -15.85
C LYS A 150 3.27 4.66 -15.81
N LYS A 151 3.09 5.50 -14.78
CA LYS A 151 3.68 6.86 -14.74
C LYS A 151 4.82 7.02 -13.73
N CYS A 152 4.99 6.11 -12.77
CA CYS A 152 6.14 6.11 -11.87
C CYS A 152 7.43 5.70 -12.61
N GLY A 153 8.59 6.15 -12.12
CA GLY A 153 9.87 5.98 -12.81
C GLY A 153 10.63 4.72 -12.39
N GLY A 154 10.51 4.34 -11.12
CA GLY A 154 11.24 3.25 -10.50
C GLY A 154 10.83 1.87 -10.99
N LYS A 155 11.78 0.93 -10.89
CA LYS A 155 11.55 -0.49 -11.16
C LYS A 155 10.92 -1.21 -9.96
N VAL A 156 11.24 -0.78 -8.73
CA VAL A 156 10.70 -1.32 -7.49
C VAL A 156 9.75 -0.29 -6.89
N ILE A 157 8.49 -0.69 -6.69
CA ILE A 157 7.43 0.14 -6.14
C ILE A 157 6.95 -0.49 -4.83
N LEU A 158 7.03 0.25 -3.73
CA LEU A 158 6.51 -0.16 -2.44
C LEU A 158 5.11 0.41 -2.21
N SER A 159 4.18 -0.44 -1.78
CA SER A 159 2.81 -0.05 -1.43
C SER A 159 2.51 -0.30 0.05
N GLY A 160 1.74 0.60 0.66
CA GLY A 160 1.21 0.46 2.02
C GLY A 160 -0.07 -0.38 2.11
N GLN A 161 -0.54 -0.99 1.01
CA GLN A 161 -1.73 -1.85 1.02
C GLN A 161 -1.55 -3.08 1.94
N GLY A 162 -2.65 -3.56 2.50
CA GLY A 162 -2.69 -4.64 3.50
C GLY A 162 -2.70 -4.13 4.95
N ALA A 163 -2.24 -2.89 5.20
CA ALA A 163 -2.24 -2.31 6.54
C ALA A 163 -3.66 -2.12 7.11
N ASP A 164 -4.63 -1.75 6.26
CA ASP A 164 -6.01 -1.53 6.69
C ASP A 164 -6.67 -2.85 7.15
N GLU A 165 -6.42 -3.95 6.44
CA GLU A 165 -6.95 -5.27 6.76
C GLU A 165 -6.23 -5.92 7.95
N LEU A 166 -4.92 -5.65 8.14
CA LEU A 166 -4.19 -6.16 9.30
C LEU A 166 -4.49 -5.42 10.60
N PHE A 167 -4.64 -4.09 10.53
CA PHE A 167 -4.70 -3.21 11.71
C PHE A 167 -6.02 -2.44 11.83
N ALA A 168 -7.09 -2.96 11.23
CA ALA A 168 -8.45 -2.43 11.35
C ALA A 168 -8.60 -0.97 10.89
N GLY A 169 -8.07 -0.67 9.71
CA GLY A 169 -8.00 0.67 9.16
C GLY A 169 -9.29 1.26 8.59
N TYR A 170 -10.27 0.46 8.19
CA TYR A 170 -11.55 0.95 7.64
C TYR A 170 -12.58 1.29 8.73
N LYS A 171 -13.43 2.31 8.49
CA LYS A 171 -14.42 2.78 9.48
C LYS A 171 -15.41 1.67 9.86
N ARG A 172 -15.74 0.78 8.92
CA ARG A 172 -16.66 -0.35 9.14
C ARG A 172 -16.20 -1.31 10.26
N TYR A 173 -14.90 -1.36 10.57
CA TYR A 173 -14.40 -2.21 11.64
C TYR A 173 -14.77 -1.72 13.05
N LEU A 174 -15.11 -0.43 13.20
CA LEU A 174 -15.60 0.10 14.48
C LEU A 174 -16.96 -0.50 14.89
N ASN A 175 -17.72 -0.97 13.90
CA ASN A 175 -19.02 -1.61 14.12
C ASN A 175 -18.90 -3.12 14.33
N VAL A 176 -17.67 -3.65 14.31
CA VAL A 176 -17.38 -5.07 14.56
C VAL A 176 -17.04 -5.23 16.03
N GLY A 177 -17.74 -6.13 16.72
CA GLY A 177 -17.42 -6.49 18.10
C GLY A 177 -16.01 -7.08 18.21
N VAL A 178 -15.31 -6.77 19.32
CA VAL A 178 -13.90 -7.17 19.58
C VAL A 178 -13.67 -8.66 19.36
N GLU A 179 -14.63 -9.51 19.75
CA GLU A 179 -14.56 -10.97 19.61
C GLU A 179 -14.46 -11.45 18.15
N ARG A 180 -15.09 -10.74 17.21
CA ARG A 180 -15.14 -11.13 15.79
C ARG A 180 -14.15 -10.35 14.93
N LEU A 181 -13.47 -9.36 15.50
CA LEU A 181 -12.64 -8.43 14.73
C LEU A 181 -11.55 -9.17 13.96
N ASN A 182 -10.76 -10.00 14.65
CA ASN A 182 -9.65 -10.72 14.01
C ASN A 182 -10.11 -11.67 12.88
N ASP A 183 -11.26 -12.32 13.02
CA ASP A 183 -11.81 -13.21 11.98
C ASP A 183 -12.23 -12.42 10.73
N ILE A 184 -12.90 -11.28 10.92
CA ILE A 184 -13.32 -10.42 9.82
C ILE A 184 -12.10 -9.82 9.12
N LEU A 185 -11.12 -9.33 9.90
CA LEU A 185 -9.86 -8.81 9.38
C LEU A 185 -9.12 -9.87 8.55
N LYS A 186 -9.05 -11.12 9.03
CA LYS A 186 -8.40 -12.22 8.32
C LYS A 186 -9.09 -12.52 6.99
N LYS A 187 -10.43 -12.60 6.99
CA LYS A 187 -11.21 -12.80 5.76
C LYS A 187 -10.98 -11.68 4.74
N ASP A 188 -10.99 -10.43 5.20
CA ASP A 188 -10.78 -9.28 4.33
C ASP A 188 -9.35 -9.20 3.81
N TYR A 189 -8.37 -9.56 4.64
CA TYR A 189 -6.96 -9.62 4.27
C TYR A 189 -6.71 -10.68 3.19
N GLU A 190 -7.26 -11.89 3.33
CA GLU A 190 -7.14 -12.93 2.29
C GLU A 190 -7.74 -12.48 0.96
N LYS A 191 -8.91 -11.83 1.01
CA LYS A 191 -9.52 -11.23 -0.17
C LYS A 191 -8.59 -10.17 -0.79
N ALA A 192 -8.10 -9.23 0.02
CA ALA A 192 -7.22 -8.16 -0.44
C ALA A 192 -5.91 -8.71 -1.04
N LYS A 193 -5.32 -9.73 -0.43
CA LYS A 193 -4.10 -10.39 -0.89
C LYS A 193 -4.28 -11.05 -2.25
N ASN A 194 -5.42 -11.72 -2.47
CA ASN A 194 -5.75 -12.31 -3.77
C ASN A 194 -5.96 -11.22 -4.84
N GLU A 195 -6.58 -10.10 -4.50
CA GLU A 195 -6.77 -8.98 -5.44
C GLU A 195 -5.43 -8.34 -5.86
N ARG A 196 -4.40 -8.35 -5.01
CA ARG A 196 -3.08 -7.81 -5.35
C ARG A 196 -2.32 -8.66 -6.39
N LEU A 197 -2.75 -9.90 -6.67
CA LEU A 197 -2.14 -10.70 -7.73
C LEU A 197 -2.24 -10.00 -9.09
N MET A 198 -3.36 -9.33 -9.36
CA MET A 198 -3.56 -8.54 -10.58
C MET A 198 -2.58 -7.37 -10.66
N GLU A 199 -2.37 -6.64 -9.56
CA GLU A 199 -1.40 -5.53 -9.51
C GLU A 199 0.04 -6.01 -9.75
N ILE A 200 0.41 -7.20 -9.25
CA ILE A 200 1.72 -7.83 -9.50
C ILE A 200 1.89 -8.17 -10.98
N GLU A 201 0.87 -8.77 -11.61
CA GLU A 201 0.87 -9.09 -13.04
C GLU A 201 0.96 -7.82 -13.90
N ILE A 202 0.21 -6.78 -13.55
CA ILE A 202 0.27 -5.46 -14.20
C ILE A 202 1.68 -4.88 -14.11
N ALA A 203 2.25 -4.84 -12.92
CA ALA A 203 3.59 -4.30 -12.71
C ALA A 203 4.64 -5.09 -13.53
N ALA A 204 4.57 -6.42 -13.49
CA ALA A 204 5.47 -7.28 -14.24
C ALA A 204 5.36 -7.05 -15.76
N GLY A 205 4.15 -6.90 -16.29
CA GLY A 205 3.91 -6.54 -17.68
C GLY A 205 4.50 -5.19 -18.11
N MET A 206 4.75 -4.30 -17.14
CA MET A 206 5.42 -3.01 -17.34
C MET A 206 6.92 -3.04 -17.02
N GLY A 207 7.51 -4.22 -16.79
CA GLY A 207 8.91 -4.38 -16.41
C GLY A 207 9.22 -3.84 -15.00
N LYS A 208 8.21 -3.83 -14.13
CA LYS A 208 8.27 -3.32 -12.75
C LYS A 208 7.96 -4.44 -11.75
N VAL A 209 8.33 -4.19 -10.51
CA VAL A 209 7.98 -5.03 -9.36
C VAL A 209 7.25 -4.13 -8.36
N ILE A 210 6.01 -4.48 -8.05
CA ILE A 210 5.28 -3.89 -6.93
C ILE A 210 5.34 -4.84 -5.74
N CYS A 211 5.59 -4.29 -4.55
CA CYS A 211 5.71 -5.06 -3.32
C CYS A 211 4.83 -4.50 -2.21
N TYR A 212 4.39 -5.39 -1.32
CA TYR A 212 3.48 -5.10 -0.21
C TYR A 212 4.10 -5.57 1.11
N PRO A 213 4.94 -4.76 1.77
CA PRO A 213 5.62 -5.17 3.00
C PRO A 213 4.66 -5.62 4.12
N PHE A 214 3.45 -5.05 4.16
CA PHE A 214 2.41 -5.48 5.09
C PHE A 214 1.88 -6.89 4.81
N MET A 215 2.03 -7.41 3.59
CA MET A 215 1.54 -8.74 3.21
C MET A 215 2.61 -9.83 3.31
N GLU A 216 3.78 -9.52 3.88
CA GLU A 216 4.80 -10.52 4.17
C GLU A 216 4.38 -11.43 5.33
N LYS A 217 4.68 -12.73 5.19
CA LYS A 217 4.13 -13.78 6.08
C LYS A 217 4.41 -13.53 7.57
N GLU A 218 5.61 -13.07 7.90
CA GLU A 218 5.97 -12.79 9.30
C GLU A 218 5.19 -11.60 9.86
N VAL A 219 4.94 -10.57 9.04
CA VAL A 219 4.14 -9.38 9.42
C VAL A 219 2.68 -9.79 9.61
N GLU A 220 2.15 -10.59 8.68
CA GLU A 220 0.80 -11.18 8.73
C GLU A 220 0.59 -11.98 10.02
N ASP A 221 1.48 -12.94 10.29
CA ASP A 221 1.39 -13.83 11.46
C ASP A 221 1.43 -13.04 12.77
N PHE A 222 2.36 -12.10 12.87
CA PHE A 222 2.46 -11.25 14.04
C PHE A 222 1.20 -10.40 14.20
N ALA A 223 0.73 -9.74 13.13
CA ALA A 223 -0.44 -8.88 13.17
C ALA A 223 -1.72 -9.64 13.57
N PHE A 224 -1.90 -10.89 13.15
CA PHE A 224 -3.04 -11.71 13.58
C PHE A 224 -2.89 -12.32 14.98
N SER A 225 -1.66 -12.45 15.49
CA SER A 225 -1.41 -12.84 16.88
C SER A 225 -1.81 -11.75 17.90
N LEU A 226 -1.85 -10.48 17.46
CA LEU A 226 -2.20 -9.37 18.33
C LEU A 226 -3.67 -9.42 18.77
N PRO A 227 -3.95 -9.11 20.06
CA PRO A 227 -5.32 -9.00 20.51
C PRO A 227 -6.01 -7.80 19.86
N ALA A 228 -7.32 -7.92 19.62
CA ALA A 228 -8.12 -6.94 18.89
C ALA A 228 -8.02 -5.50 19.44
N HIS A 229 -7.87 -5.33 20.77
CA HIS A 229 -7.72 -4.02 21.40
C HIS A 229 -6.42 -3.28 21.02
N LYS A 230 -5.42 -3.97 20.46
CA LYS A 230 -4.21 -3.35 19.88
C LYS A 230 -4.44 -2.79 18.48
N LYS A 231 -5.55 -3.16 17.84
CA LYS A 231 -5.94 -2.70 16.51
C LYS A 231 -6.99 -1.59 16.60
N ILE A 232 -7.98 -1.78 17.46
CA ILE A 232 -8.99 -0.77 17.80
C ILE A 232 -9.03 -0.57 19.31
N ASN A 233 -8.88 0.66 19.79
CA ASN A 233 -9.05 1.00 21.20
C ASN A 233 -9.80 2.32 21.32
N ASN A 234 -10.85 2.38 22.15
CA ASN A 234 -11.65 3.60 22.39
C ASN A 234 -12.09 4.34 21.11
N GLY A 235 -12.48 3.59 20.07
CA GLY A 235 -12.89 4.14 18.77
C GLY A 235 -11.72 4.58 17.86
N GLU A 236 -10.49 4.56 18.34
CA GLU A 236 -9.30 4.77 17.52
C GLU A 236 -8.93 3.49 16.77
N ARG A 237 -8.64 3.63 15.48
CA ARG A 237 -8.19 2.54 14.58
C ARG A 237 -6.69 2.57 14.40
N LYS A 238 -6.11 1.43 14.01
CA LYS A 238 -4.68 1.25 13.73
C LYS A 238 -3.78 1.60 14.92
N VAL A 239 -4.25 1.37 16.14
CA VAL A 239 -3.55 1.82 17.38
C VAL A 239 -2.09 1.36 17.39
N MET A 240 -1.84 0.05 17.22
CA MET A 240 -0.47 -0.50 17.16
C MET A 240 0.36 0.10 16.03
N LEU A 241 -0.23 0.33 14.85
CA LEU A 241 0.50 0.87 13.71
C LEU A 241 0.84 2.36 13.91
N ARG A 242 -0.01 3.13 14.59
CA ARG A 242 0.29 4.51 15.00
C ARG A 242 1.44 4.55 15.99
N VAL A 243 1.49 3.62 16.95
CA VAL A 243 2.64 3.48 17.87
C VAL A 243 3.92 3.17 17.09
N CYS A 244 3.88 2.20 16.17
CA CYS A 244 5.03 1.88 15.31
C CYS A 244 5.52 3.08 14.50
N ALA A 245 4.59 3.84 13.91
CA ALA A 245 4.91 5.01 13.13
C ALA A 245 5.58 6.11 13.97
N ARG A 246 5.10 6.36 15.19
CA ARG A 246 5.73 7.31 16.12
C ARG A 246 7.15 6.87 16.48
N ILE A 247 7.35 5.58 16.81
CA ILE A 247 8.68 5.02 17.10
C ILE A 247 9.61 5.16 15.88
N ALA A 248 9.09 4.97 14.67
CA ALA A 248 9.85 5.12 13.44
C ALA A 248 10.21 6.58 13.10
N GLY A 249 9.69 7.57 13.84
CA GLY A 249 9.91 8.99 13.58
C GLY A 249 8.97 9.59 12.53
N VAL A 250 7.83 8.95 12.24
CA VAL A 250 6.78 9.56 11.43
C VAL A 250 6.14 10.71 12.24
N PRO A 251 6.03 11.92 11.69
CA PRO A 251 5.47 13.07 12.40
C PRO A 251 4.04 12.84 12.90
N GLU A 252 3.73 13.42 14.06
CA GLU A 252 2.45 13.22 14.75
C GLU A 252 1.24 13.62 13.89
N GLU A 253 1.36 14.67 13.09
CA GLU A 253 0.34 15.12 12.15
C GLU A 253 -0.08 14.02 11.16
N ILE A 254 0.88 13.25 10.65
CA ILE A 254 0.63 12.10 9.77
C ILE A 254 0.10 10.92 10.61
N CYS A 255 0.70 10.69 11.79
CA CYS A 255 0.29 9.61 12.69
C CYS A 255 -1.13 9.73 13.21
N ASN A 256 -1.73 10.93 13.24
CA ASN A 256 -3.08 11.15 13.75
C ASN A 256 -4.10 11.36 12.61
N LYS A 257 -3.66 11.46 11.36
CA LYS A 257 -4.56 11.68 10.22
C LYS A 257 -5.58 10.55 10.08
N GLU A 258 -6.82 10.92 9.77
CA GLU A 258 -7.84 9.96 9.35
C GLU A 258 -7.55 9.38 7.95
N LYS A 259 -7.78 8.08 7.80
CA LYS A 259 -7.71 7.39 6.51
C LYS A 259 -8.76 7.94 5.53
N LYS A 260 -8.32 8.31 4.33
CA LYS A 260 -9.15 8.42 3.13
C LYS A 260 -8.78 7.29 2.16
N ALA A 261 -9.78 6.64 1.56
CA ALA A 261 -9.54 5.55 0.62
C ALA A 261 -9.16 6.11 -0.77
N ILE A 262 -8.28 5.42 -1.49
CA ILE A 262 -7.63 5.93 -2.71
C ILE A 262 -8.63 6.29 -3.82
N GLN A 263 -9.71 5.51 -3.94
CA GLN A 263 -10.76 5.75 -4.90
C GLN A 263 -11.44 7.12 -4.70
N TYR A 264 -11.57 7.58 -3.45
CA TYR A 264 -12.22 8.85 -3.13
C TYR A 264 -11.25 10.03 -3.11
N SER A 265 -10.01 9.79 -2.67
CA SER A 265 -9.05 10.85 -2.38
C SER A 265 -8.41 11.44 -3.65
N THR A 266 -8.26 10.62 -4.69
CA THR A 266 -7.69 10.99 -6.00
C THR A 266 -8.65 11.77 -6.90
N GLY A 267 -9.97 11.68 -6.66
CA GLY A 267 -11.01 12.23 -7.54
C GLY A 267 -11.37 11.35 -8.74
N ILE A 268 -10.66 10.23 -8.96
CA ILE A 268 -10.89 9.28 -10.07
C ILE A 268 -12.28 8.65 -10.00
N TYR A 269 -12.74 8.25 -8.80
CA TYR A 269 -14.08 7.68 -8.63
C TYR A 269 -15.19 8.61 -9.15
N LYS A 270 -15.07 9.93 -8.91
CA LYS A 270 -16.06 10.91 -9.39
C LYS A 270 -16.09 10.95 -10.92
N VAL A 271 -14.93 10.89 -11.56
CA VAL A 271 -14.81 10.84 -13.02
C VAL A 271 -15.47 9.58 -13.57
N LEU A 272 -15.17 8.41 -13.00
CA LEU A 272 -15.73 7.12 -13.42
C LEU A 272 -17.26 7.10 -13.29
N VAL A 273 -17.81 7.52 -12.15
CA VAL A 273 -19.26 7.57 -11.94
C VAL A 273 -19.94 8.48 -12.96
N GLN A 274 -19.40 9.67 -13.20
CA GLN A 274 -19.99 10.59 -14.18
C GLN A 274 -19.96 10.01 -15.60
N ASN A 275 -18.87 9.36 -15.98
CA ASN A 275 -18.72 8.76 -17.31
C ASN A 275 -19.63 7.53 -17.53
N TRP A 276 -19.83 6.70 -16.51
CA TRP A 276 -20.67 5.51 -16.66
C TRP A 276 -22.16 5.75 -16.45
N LYS A 277 -22.55 6.77 -15.67
CA LYS A 277 -23.93 7.28 -15.71
C LYS A 277 -24.33 7.75 -17.12
N THR A 278 -23.42 8.42 -17.83
CA THR A 278 -23.68 8.86 -19.21
C THR A 278 -23.72 7.73 -20.24
N ARG A 279 -23.22 6.53 -19.91
CA ARG A 279 -23.22 5.35 -20.80
C ARG A 279 -24.28 4.30 -20.45
N GLY A 280 -25.15 4.55 -19.47
CA GLY A 280 -26.26 3.65 -19.13
C GLY A 280 -25.89 2.39 -18.34
N PHE A 281 -24.69 2.33 -17.75
CA PHE A 281 -24.24 1.18 -16.94
C PHE A 281 -24.68 1.25 -15.46
N TYR A 282 -25.38 2.32 -15.08
CA TYR A 282 -26.00 2.48 -13.77
C TYR A 282 -27.49 2.79 -13.98
N SER A 283 -28.35 1.79 -13.74
CA SER A 283 -29.76 1.97 -13.36
C SER A 283 -29.92 1.47 -11.93
#